data_AF-A0A0C4DXE9-F1
#
_entry.id   AF-A0A0C4DXE9-F1
#
_cell.length_a   1.000
_cell.length_b   1.000
_cell.length_c   1.000
_cell.angle_alpha   90.00
_cell.angle_beta   90.00
_cell.angle_gamma   90.00
#
_symmetry.space_group_name_H-M   'P 1'
#
loop_
_entity.id
_entity.type
_entity.pdbx_description
1 polymer ?
#
loop_
_entity_poly.entity_id
_entity_poly.type
_entity_poly.pdbx_seq_one_letter_code
_entity_poly.pdbx_strand_id
1 'polypeptide(L)'
;MQFSTAFIAATAAVLASASPIATAPATSDKTWLVTGWDAGCGHGGCFGQFTVSAPASTANPEAPALNATCQMQNEGGRYLPCTWNGADAAAGKRVVARLLPAIRVPGETTVARFEVSFQYPLANNPNGYYNWTAQGNSTYNRFIEPLKTFNIPVTKIFGIA
;
A
#
# COMPACT_ATOMS: atom_id res chain seq x y z
N MET A 1 69.46 -13.84 -6.03
CA MET A 1 68.40 -14.12 -7.02
C MET A 1 67.08 -13.73 -6.39
N GLN A 2 66.29 -13.01 -7.17
CA GLN A 2 65.13 -12.18 -6.83
C GLN A 2 63.82 -12.99 -6.89
N PHE A 3 62.71 -12.33 -6.57
CA PHE A 3 61.28 -12.67 -6.80
C PHE A 3 60.57 -13.44 -5.66
N SER A 4 59.35 -13.13 -5.21
CA SER A 4 58.37 -12.09 -5.59
C SER A 4 57.27 -11.96 -4.52
N THR A 5 56.67 -10.78 -4.46
CA THR A 5 55.61 -10.31 -3.56
C THR A 5 54.19 -10.55 -4.10
N ALA A 6 53.21 -10.58 -3.17
CA ALA A 6 51.76 -10.27 -3.30
C ALA A 6 50.87 -11.26 -4.09
N PHE A 7 49.60 -11.52 -3.75
CA PHE A 7 48.47 -10.56 -3.68
C PHE A 7 47.37 -10.99 -2.68
N ILE A 8 46.90 -10.03 -1.87
CA ILE A 8 45.61 -10.11 -1.16
C ILE A 8 44.56 -9.49 -2.09
N ALA A 9 43.59 -10.28 -2.54
CA ALA A 9 42.47 -9.78 -3.33
C ALA A 9 41.45 -9.10 -2.40
N ALA A 10 41.34 -7.77 -2.47
CA ALA A 10 40.26 -7.03 -1.86
C ALA A 10 39.04 -7.07 -2.81
N THR A 11 38.00 -7.81 -2.44
CA THR A 11 36.69 -7.74 -3.11
C THR A 11 36.02 -6.42 -2.74
N ALA A 12 35.98 -5.48 -3.69
CA ALA A 12 35.19 -4.26 -3.57
C ALA A 12 33.69 -4.62 -3.60
N ALA A 13 32.98 -4.29 -2.53
CA ALA A 13 31.52 -4.36 -2.50
C ALA A 13 30.96 -3.20 -3.34
N VAL A 14 30.35 -3.53 -4.48
CA VAL A 14 29.64 -2.55 -5.30
C VAL A 14 28.33 -2.22 -4.56
N LEU A 15 28.23 -1.00 -4.04
CA LEU A 15 26.96 -0.45 -3.56
C LEU A 15 26.03 -0.29 -4.76
N ALA A 16 25.05 -1.18 -4.90
CA ALA A 16 23.97 -0.98 -5.86
C ALA A 16 23.19 0.28 -5.47
N SER A 17 23.39 1.35 -6.23
CA SER A 17 22.65 2.61 -6.08
C SER A 17 21.24 2.42 -6.64
N ALA A 18 20.28 2.10 -5.76
CA ALA A 18 18.87 2.05 -6.11
C ALA A 18 18.41 3.44 -6.58
N SER A 19 17.88 3.53 -7.80
CA SER A 19 17.45 4.80 -8.40
C SER A 19 15.92 4.84 -8.55
N PRO A 20 15.27 5.99 -8.29
CA PRO A 20 13.83 6.11 -8.51
C PRO A 20 13.51 5.99 -10.00
N ILE A 21 12.60 5.08 -10.36
CA ILE A 21 12.19 4.84 -11.76
C ILE A 21 11.12 5.85 -12.18
N ALA A 22 10.21 6.18 -11.25
CA ALA A 22 9.12 7.11 -11.48
C ALA A 22 8.56 7.60 -10.15
N THR A 23 8.23 8.88 -10.10
CA THR A 23 7.33 9.48 -9.10
C THR A 23 6.32 10.30 -9.86
N ALA A 24 5.07 9.85 -9.90
CA ALA A 24 3.98 10.60 -10.51
C ALA A 24 2.87 10.81 -9.48
N PRO A 25 2.23 11.99 -9.42
CA PRO A 25 0.89 12.07 -8.86
C PRO A 25 0.04 11.11 -9.70
N ALA A 26 -0.63 10.16 -9.05
CA ALA A 26 -1.46 9.22 -9.79
C ALA A 26 -2.63 10.01 -10.41
N THR A 27 -2.61 10.17 -11.73
CA THR A 27 -3.69 10.79 -12.47
C THR A 27 -4.87 9.82 -12.53
N SER A 28 -5.73 9.88 -11.52
CA SER A 28 -7.19 9.61 -11.43
C SER A 28 -7.88 8.43 -12.13
N ASP A 29 -7.26 7.63 -12.99
CA ASP A 29 -7.94 6.54 -13.71
C ASP A 29 -7.90 5.20 -12.96
N LYS A 30 -6.92 5.00 -12.08
CA LYS A 30 -6.78 3.77 -11.30
C LYS A 30 -7.58 3.86 -10.01
N THR A 31 -8.61 3.04 -9.89
CA THR A 31 -9.43 2.92 -8.68
C THR A 31 -9.35 1.53 -8.09
N TRP A 32 -9.38 1.43 -6.77
CA TRP A 32 -9.53 0.17 -6.05
C TRP A 32 -10.90 0.08 -5.43
N LEU A 33 -11.49 -1.11 -5.47
CA LEU A 33 -12.78 -1.40 -4.87
C LEU A 33 -12.58 -1.79 -3.40
N VAL A 34 -13.24 -1.05 -2.51
CA VAL A 34 -13.35 -1.35 -1.09
C VAL A 34 -14.72 -1.98 -0.83
N THR A 35 -14.73 -3.13 -0.16
CA THR A 35 -15.93 -3.88 0.21
C THR A 35 -15.91 -4.23 1.69
N GLY A 36 -17.08 -4.45 2.28
CA GLY A 36 -17.19 -4.83 3.69
C GLY A 36 -16.60 -3.79 4.63
N TRP A 37 -16.70 -2.51 4.28
CA TRP A 37 -16.21 -1.42 5.12
C TRP A 37 -16.99 -1.41 6.43
N ASP A 38 -16.28 -1.65 7.52
CA ASP A 38 -16.74 -1.54 8.90
C ASP A 38 -15.73 -0.72 9.68
N ALA A 39 -16.08 0.52 10.03
CA ALA A 39 -15.22 1.38 10.82
C ALA A 39 -15.98 2.13 11.89
N GLY A 40 -15.34 2.33 13.05
CA GLY A 40 -15.90 3.10 14.15
C GLY A 40 -14.89 3.43 15.24
N CYS A 41 -15.26 4.36 16.11
CA CYS A 41 -14.47 4.77 17.26
C CYS A 41 -15.18 4.42 18.57
N GLY A 42 -14.41 3.99 19.56
CA GLY A 42 -14.87 3.81 20.94
C GLY A 42 -13.83 4.30 21.94
N HIS A 43 -14.03 4.01 23.22
CA HIS A 43 -13.13 4.44 24.30
C HIS A 43 -11.67 3.98 24.11
N GLY A 44 -11.45 2.87 23.40
CA GLY A 44 -10.11 2.31 23.11
C GLY A 44 -9.47 2.80 21.81
N GLY A 45 -10.06 3.78 21.12
CA GLY A 45 -9.58 4.29 19.84
C GLY A 45 -10.49 3.96 18.66
N CYS A 46 -10.02 4.32 17.47
CA CYS A 46 -10.73 4.08 16.21
C CYS A 46 -10.19 2.86 15.50
N PHE A 47 -11.08 2.09 14.87
CA PHE A 47 -10.75 0.86 14.17
C PHE A 47 -11.48 0.81 12.84
N GLY A 48 -10.91 0.09 11.88
CA GLY A 48 -11.54 -0.18 10.59
C GLY A 48 -11.14 -1.54 10.05
N GLN A 49 -12.07 -2.21 9.40
CA GLN A 49 -11.86 -3.45 8.65
C GLN A 49 -12.55 -3.36 7.30
N PHE A 50 -11.90 -3.88 6.26
CA PHE A 50 -12.44 -3.92 4.90
C PHE A 50 -11.62 -4.88 4.03
N THR A 51 -12.16 -5.22 2.87
CA THR A 51 -11.43 -5.89 1.79
C THR A 51 -11.20 -4.90 0.65
N VAL A 52 -9.97 -4.85 0.14
CA VAL A 52 -9.58 -4.04 -1.01
C VAL A 52 -9.23 -4.95 -2.18
N SER A 53 -9.72 -4.60 -3.37
CA SER A 53 -9.47 -5.35 -4.59
C SER A 53 -9.32 -4.47 -5.81
N ALA A 54 -8.54 -4.93 -6.78
CA ALA A 54 -8.42 -4.30 -8.09
C ALA A 54 -7.97 -5.34 -9.12
N PRO A 55 -8.44 -5.25 -10.38
CA PRO A 55 -7.89 -6.06 -11.47
C PRO A 55 -6.42 -5.69 -11.72
N ALA A 56 -5.70 -6.56 -12.43
CA ALA A 56 -4.38 -6.21 -12.94
C ALA A 56 -4.49 -5.00 -13.89
N SER A 57 -3.51 -4.09 -13.82
CA SER A 57 -3.41 -2.92 -14.68
C SER A 57 -2.32 -3.14 -15.72
N THR A 58 -2.67 -3.03 -17.00
CA THR A 58 -1.72 -2.99 -18.12
C THR A 58 -1.25 -1.56 -18.45
N ALA A 59 -1.87 -0.55 -17.84
CA ALA A 59 -1.49 0.84 -18.03
C ALA A 59 -0.25 1.20 -17.21
N ASN A 60 0.69 1.93 -17.79
CA ASN A 60 2.03 2.23 -17.25
C ASN A 60 2.00 3.02 -15.90
N PRO A 61 2.67 2.56 -14.83
CA PRO A 61 3.37 1.27 -14.72
C PRO A 61 2.40 0.10 -14.61
N GLU A 62 2.75 -1.06 -15.16
CA GLU A 62 1.92 -2.26 -14.99
C GLU A 62 1.81 -2.64 -13.50
N ALA A 63 0.67 -3.19 -13.10
CA ALA A 63 0.47 -3.72 -11.76
C ALA A 63 -0.27 -5.05 -11.77
N PRO A 64 0.10 -6.01 -10.90
CA PRO A 64 -0.66 -7.23 -10.72
C PRO A 64 -2.01 -6.94 -10.06
N ALA A 65 -2.93 -7.92 -10.15
CA ALA A 65 -4.19 -7.85 -9.42
C ALA A 65 -3.95 -7.77 -7.91
N LEU A 66 -4.84 -7.06 -7.22
CA LEU A 66 -4.85 -6.84 -5.78
C LEU A 66 -6.09 -7.50 -5.17
N ASN A 67 -5.91 -8.27 -4.11
CA ASN A 67 -7.00 -8.68 -3.23
C ASN A 67 -6.44 -8.91 -1.82
N ALA A 68 -6.87 -8.11 -0.85
CA ALA A 68 -6.42 -8.22 0.53
C ALA A 68 -7.47 -7.73 1.53
N THR A 69 -7.52 -8.35 2.71
CA THR A 69 -8.33 -7.89 3.84
C THR A 69 -7.45 -7.11 4.79
N CYS A 70 -7.84 -5.88 5.07
CA CYS A 70 -7.10 -4.93 5.88
C CYS A 70 -7.81 -4.69 7.21
N GLN A 71 -7.01 -4.57 8.27
CA GLN A 71 -7.42 -4.03 9.54
C GLN A 71 -6.57 -2.79 9.85
N MET A 72 -7.20 -1.81 10.48
CA MET A 72 -6.58 -0.54 10.84
C MET A 72 -6.99 -0.18 12.25
N GLN A 73 -6.09 0.51 12.96
CA GLN A 73 -6.31 0.96 14.32
C GLN A 73 -5.67 2.32 14.54
N ASN A 74 -6.30 3.12 15.39
CA ASN A 74 -5.93 4.47 15.80
C ASN A 74 -5.78 5.45 14.63
N GLU A 75 -6.51 6.56 14.68
CA GLU A 75 -6.31 7.63 13.71
C GLU A 75 -4.88 8.19 13.83
N GLY A 76 -4.21 8.35 12.69
CA GLY A 76 -2.79 8.74 12.66
C GLY A 76 -1.83 7.62 13.08
N GLY A 77 -2.34 6.40 13.27
CA GLY A 77 -1.55 5.23 13.60
C GLY A 77 -0.58 4.80 12.48
N ARG A 78 0.29 3.85 12.84
CA ARG A 78 1.22 3.22 11.88
C ARG A 78 0.47 2.35 10.87
N TYR A 79 1.16 2.06 9.78
CA TYR A 79 0.76 1.01 8.85
C TYR A 79 0.66 -0.36 9.52
N LEU A 80 -0.46 -1.04 9.27
CA LEU A 80 -0.66 -2.44 9.61
C LEU A 80 -0.66 -3.29 8.33
N PRO A 81 -0.07 -4.50 8.37
CA PRO A 81 -0.14 -5.43 7.26
C PRO A 81 -1.58 -5.92 7.04
N CYS A 82 -1.98 -6.00 5.78
CA CYS A 82 -3.22 -6.65 5.37
C CYS A 82 -2.97 -8.12 5.06
N THR A 83 -4.00 -8.94 5.20
CA THR A 83 -3.99 -10.36 4.83
C THR A 83 -4.20 -10.48 3.32
N TRP A 84 -3.27 -11.12 2.62
CA TRP A 84 -3.36 -11.36 1.19
C TRP A 84 -4.41 -12.45 0.88
N ASN A 85 -5.32 -12.16 -0.04
CA ASN A 85 -6.39 -13.07 -0.47
C ASN A 85 -6.38 -13.29 -1.99
N GLY A 86 -5.29 -12.95 -2.69
CA GLY A 86 -5.16 -13.24 -4.11
C GLY A 86 -5.09 -14.76 -4.36
N ALA A 87 -5.53 -15.18 -5.54
CA ALA A 87 -5.47 -16.59 -5.94
C ALA A 87 -4.03 -17.13 -6.01
N ASP A 88 -3.09 -16.25 -6.41
CA ASP A 88 -1.67 -16.57 -6.42
C ASP A 88 -1.04 -16.32 -5.05
N ALA A 89 0.10 -16.98 -4.80
CA ALA A 89 0.95 -16.62 -3.68
C ALA A 89 1.33 -15.13 -3.70
N ALA A 90 1.51 -14.53 -2.53
CA ALA A 90 1.86 -13.11 -2.43
C ALA A 90 3.16 -12.80 -3.19
N ALA A 91 4.15 -13.71 -3.21
CA ALA A 91 5.34 -13.61 -4.07
C ALA A 91 6.03 -12.22 -4.05
N GLY A 92 6.30 -11.69 -2.85
CA GLY A 92 6.90 -10.36 -2.65
C GLY A 92 5.91 -9.19 -2.69
N LYS A 93 4.63 -9.45 -2.99
CA LYS A 93 3.54 -8.48 -2.85
C LYS A 93 3.26 -8.22 -1.37
N ARG A 94 3.11 -6.95 -1.00
CA ARG A 94 2.78 -6.53 0.36
C ARG A 94 1.70 -5.46 0.31
N VAL A 95 0.65 -5.65 1.09
CA VAL A 95 -0.42 -4.66 1.26
C VAL A 95 -0.41 -4.21 2.71
N VAL A 96 -0.44 -2.90 2.92
CA VAL A 96 -0.56 -2.28 4.24
C VAL A 96 -1.64 -1.22 4.23
N ALA A 97 -2.28 -0.99 5.37
CA ALA A 97 -3.28 0.05 5.53
C ALA A 97 -3.11 0.80 6.86
N ARG A 98 -3.61 2.03 6.93
CA ARG A 98 -3.69 2.81 8.17
C ARG A 98 -4.88 3.75 8.16
N LEU A 99 -5.36 4.09 9.35
CA LEU A 99 -6.29 5.21 9.54
C LEU A 99 -5.52 6.52 9.56
N LEU A 100 -5.98 7.47 8.78
CA LEU A 100 -5.54 8.86 8.82
C LEU A 100 -6.41 9.63 9.84
N PRO A 101 -5.96 10.82 10.29
CA PRO A 101 -6.83 11.72 11.06
C PRO A 101 -8.15 11.95 10.32
N ALA A 102 -9.27 11.66 10.99
CA ALA A 102 -10.59 11.86 10.41
C ALA A 102 -10.90 13.36 10.24
N ILE A 103 -11.71 13.69 9.23
CA ILE A 103 -12.23 15.05 9.07
C ILE A 103 -13.39 15.23 10.03
N ARG A 104 -13.26 16.23 10.90
CA ARG A 104 -14.28 16.63 11.87
C ARG A 104 -14.60 18.09 11.66
N VAL A 105 -15.83 18.37 11.23
CA VAL A 105 -16.37 19.72 11.09
C VAL A 105 -17.57 19.84 12.04
N PRO A 106 -17.66 20.89 12.88
CA PRO A 106 -18.79 21.06 13.78
C PRO A 106 -20.13 21.06 13.03
N GLY A 107 -21.08 20.25 13.48
CA GLY A 107 -22.39 20.10 12.84
C GLY A 107 -22.44 19.11 11.67
N GLU A 108 -21.31 18.49 11.29
CA GLU A 108 -21.24 17.52 10.19
C GLU A 108 -20.92 16.11 10.68
N THR A 109 -21.22 15.13 9.84
CA THR A 109 -20.83 13.73 10.08
C THR A 109 -19.32 13.58 9.97
N THR A 110 -18.70 12.94 10.96
CA THR A 110 -17.26 12.65 10.92
C THR A 110 -16.92 11.74 9.74
N VAL A 111 -15.93 12.15 8.94
CA VAL A 111 -15.46 11.38 7.79
C VAL A 111 -14.16 10.65 8.16
N ALA A 112 -14.24 9.34 8.24
CA ALA A 112 -13.09 8.46 8.39
C ALA A 112 -12.22 8.56 7.13
N ARG A 113 -10.91 8.68 7.35
CA ARG A 113 -9.91 8.73 6.28
C ARG A 113 -8.95 7.59 6.45
N PHE A 114 -8.57 6.96 5.35
CA PHE A 114 -7.62 5.87 5.38
C PHE A 114 -6.73 5.86 4.14
N GLU A 115 -5.60 5.17 4.27
CA GLU A 115 -4.62 4.99 3.22
C GLU A 115 -4.29 3.52 3.10
N VAL A 116 -4.24 3.02 1.87
CA VAL A 116 -3.83 1.66 1.53
C VAL A 116 -2.62 1.76 0.61
N SER A 117 -1.57 1.04 0.93
CA SER A 117 -0.35 0.98 0.10
C SER A 117 -0.10 -0.46 -0.32
N PHE A 118 0.12 -0.63 -1.62
CA PHE A 118 0.38 -1.90 -2.28
C PHE A 118 1.76 -1.85 -2.91
N GLN A 119 2.68 -2.65 -2.38
CA GLN A 119 4.01 -2.86 -2.92
C GLN A 119 4.06 -4.18 -3.68
N TYR A 120 4.71 -4.19 -4.84
CA TYR A 120 4.96 -5.38 -5.63
C TYR A 120 6.30 -5.30 -6.35
N PRO A 121 6.99 -6.44 -6.58
CA PRO A 121 8.30 -6.47 -7.21
C PRO A 121 8.23 -6.08 -8.70
N LEU A 122 9.31 -5.50 -9.21
CA LEU A 122 9.48 -5.28 -10.65
C LEU A 122 9.84 -6.59 -11.35
N ALA A 123 9.24 -6.82 -12.51
CA ALA A 123 9.66 -7.90 -13.39
C ALA A 123 11.14 -7.72 -13.76
N ASN A 124 11.93 -8.80 -13.62
CA ASN A 124 13.35 -8.87 -13.97
C ASN A 124 14.31 -8.00 -13.13
N ASN A 125 13.85 -7.41 -12.02
CA ASN A 125 14.72 -6.74 -11.05
C ASN A 125 14.40 -7.21 -9.62
N PRO A 126 15.23 -8.07 -9.01
CA PRO A 126 14.95 -8.65 -7.69
C PRO A 126 14.98 -7.63 -6.55
N ASN A 127 15.60 -6.47 -6.75
CA ASN A 127 15.68 -5.39 -5.75
C ASN A 127 14.73 -4.22 -6.08
N GLY A 128 14.11 -4.25 -7.26
CA GLY A 128 13.18 -3.22 -7.71
C GLY A 128 11.75 -3.50 -7.25
N TYR A 129 11.03 -2.45 -6.88
CA TYR A 129 9.61 -2.54 -6.56
C TYR A 129 8.83 -1.28 -6.98
N TYR A 130 7.55 -1.48 -7.27
CA TYR A 130 6.58 -0.40 -7.34
C TYR A 130 5.79 -0.36 -6.03
N ASN A 131 5.34 0.84 -5.67
CA ASN A 131 4.43 1.06 -4.57
C ASN A 131 3.33 2.01 -5.01
N TRP A 132 2.10 1.52 -4.92
CA TRP A 132 0.89 2.26 -5.25
C TRP A 132 0.15 2.56 -3.97
N THR A 133 -0.33 3.78 -3.81
CA THR A 133 -1.06 4.20 -2.64
C THR A 133 -2.41 4.76 -3.06
N ALA A 134 -3.47 4.27 -2.45
CA ALA A 134 -4.82 4.80 -2.58
C ALA A 134 -5.28 5.42 -1.26
N GLN A 135 -6.06 6.48 -1.35
CA GLN A 135 -6.67 7.12 -0.18
C GLN A 135 -8.19 7.10 -0.32
N GLY A 136 -8.85 6.73 0.77
CA GLY A 136 -10.30 6.63 0.84
C GLY A 136 -10.89 7.49 1.94
N ASN A 137 -12.09 8.00 1.67
CA ASN A 137 -12.93 8.71 2.63
C ASN A 137 -14.26 7.98 2.72
N SER A 138 -14.72 7.69 3.93
CA SER A 138 -16.03 7.10 4.18
C SER A 138 -16.53 7.52 5.56
N THR A 139 -17.84 7.44 5.81
CA THR A 139 -18.33 7.65 7.18
C THR A 139 -18.03 6.42 8.04
N TYR A 140 -17.89 6.64 9.34
CA TYR A 140 -17.98 5.54 10.31
C TYR A 140 -19.36 4.90 10.21
N ASN A 141 -19.41 3.57 10.18
CA ASN A 141 -20.63 2.78 9.98
C ASN A 141 -20.67 1.51 10.83
N ARG A 142 -19.82 1.43 11.86
CA ARG A 142 -19.85 0.32 12.80
C ARG A 142 -21.26 0.18 13.36
N PHE A 143 -21.80 -1.05 13.32
CA PHE A 143 -23.18 -1.40 13.70
C PHE A 143 -24.29 -0.93 12.73
N ILE A 144 -23.94 -0.47 11.53
CA ILE A 144 -24.91 -0.14 10.47
C ILE A 144 -24.75 -1.14 9.34
N GLU A 145 -25.77 -1.97 9.15
CA GLU A 145 -25.90 -2.85 8.00
C GLU A 145 -26.76 -2.19 6.89
N PRO A 146 -26.47 -2.46 5.60
CA PRO A 146 -25.36 -3.27 5.08
C PRO A 146 -24.01 -2.52 5.14
N LEU A 147 -22.92 -3.29 5.21
CA LEU A 147 -21.57 -2.73 5.13
C LEU A 147 -21.35 -2.04 3.78
N LYS A 148 -20.56 -0.96 3.79
CA LYS A 148 -20.40 -0.11 2.62
C LYS A 148 -19.42 -0.71 1.61
N THR A 149 -19.72 -0.43 0.34
CA THR A 149 -18.86 -0.71 -0.82
C THR A 149 -18.67 0.56 -1.61
N PHE A 150 -17.43 0.91 -1.93
CA PHE A 150 -17.09 2.14 -2.66
C PHE A 150 -15.72 2.03 -3.32
N ASN A 151 -15.43 2.91 -4.27
CA ASN A 151 -14.14 2.99 -4.93
C ASN A 151 -13.24 4.04 -4.27
N ILE A 152 -11.95 3.76 -4.21
CA ILE A 152 -10.92 4.70 -3.76
C ILE A 152 -9.92 4.96 -4.89
N PRO A 153 -9.56 6.22 -5.18
CA PRO A 153 -8.56 6.51 -6.19
C PRO A 153 -7.16 6.17 -5.69
N VAL A 154 -6.32 5.63 -6.58
CA VAL A 154 -4.87 5.65 -6.38
C VAL A 154 -4.42 7.11 -6.47
N THR A 155 -3.71 7.58 -5.45
CA THR A 155 -3.27 8.98 -5.31
C THR A 155 -1.77 9.15 -5.49
N LYS A 156 -0.99 8.08 -5.28
CA LYS A 156 0.46 8.12 -5.44
C LYS A 156 0.97 6.82 -6.03
N ILE A 157 1.89 6.95 -7.00
CA ILE A 157 2.64 5.83 -7.55
C ILE A 157 4.13 6.20 -7.51
N PHE A 158 4.95 5.30 -6.99
CA PHE A 158 6.39 5.40 -7.13
C PHE A 158 7.05 4.05 -7.38
N GLY A 159 8.24 4.04 -7.95
CA GLY A 159 9.03 2.83 -8.18
C GLY A 159 10.52 3.03 -7.93
N ILE A 160 11.19 1.96 -7.52
CA ILE A 160 12.64 1.88 -7.30
C ILE A 160 13.20 0.73 -8.16
N ALA A 161 14.33 0.95 -8.84
CA ALA A 161 15.11 -0.04 -9.58
C ALA A 161 16.52 -0.15 -9.02
#